data_AF-H3RBM6-F1
#
_entry.id   AF-H3RBM6-F1
#
_cell.length_a   1.000
_cell.length_b   1.000
_cell.length_c   1.000
_cell.angle_alpha   90.00
_cell.angle_beta   90.00
_cell.angle_gamma   90.00
#
_symmetry.space_group_name_H-M   'P 1'
#
loop_
_entity.id
_entity.type
_entity.pdbx_description
1 polymer ?
#
loop_
_entity_poly.entity_id
_entity_poly.type
_entity_poly.pdbx_seq_one_letter_code
_entity_poly.pdbx_strand_id
1 'polypeptide(L)'
;MPDLDVTDILFDPDFCDTTLTVTRSMQTVSRLGRAVATKETVPFAGVVTVDKSLENRRLEAGSVVHGAILIVTTERLTQGQTGRDADIVTYQGRDYRVSFVDPYTAYGAGFVQAHCELLPFDGGTPVEQ
;
A
#
# COMPACT_ATOMS: atom_id res chain seq x y z
N MET A 1 21.06 21.47 -1.27
CA MET A 1 20.16 20.32 -1.42
C MET A 1 20.99 19.07 -1.15
N PRO A 2 20.43 18.01 -0.56
CA PRO A 2 21.16 16.76 -0.43
C PRO A 2 21.51 16.22 -1.83
N ASP A 3 22.77 15.84 -2.05
CA ASP A 3 23.27 15.35 -3.35
C ASP A 3 23.00 13.85 -3.57
N LEU A 4 22.40 13.17 -2.58
CA LEU A 4 22.10 11.74 -2.64
C LEU A 4 20.85 11.49 -3.48
N ASP A 5 21.00 10.78 -4.59
CA ASP A 5 19.88 10.18 -5.31
C ASP A 5 19.47 8.87 -4.62
N VAL A 6 18.37 8.93 -3.88
CA VAL A 6 17.84 7.80 -3.10
C VAL A 6 17.29 6.69 -4.02
N THR A 7 17.09 6.98 -5.31
CA THR A 7 16.65 6.02 -6.33
C THR A 7 17.60 4.82 -6.40
N ASP A 8 18.92 5.05 -6.40
CA ASP A 8 19.91 3.96 -6.50
C ASP A 8 19.81 2.98 -5.32
N ILE A 9 19.52 3.48 -4.12
CA ILE A 9 19.36 2.66 -2.91
C ILE A 9 18.02 1.91 -2.93
N LEU A 10 16.95 2.59 -3.36
CA LEU A 10 15.61 1.99 -3.40
C LEU A 10 15.46 0.90 -4.47
N PHE A 11 16.34 0.88 -5.48
CA PHE A 11 16.39 -0.15 -6.52
C PHE A 11 17.58 -1.12 -6.36
N ASP A 12 18.29 -1.06 -5.23
CA ASP A 12 19.30 -2.05 -4.91
C ASP A 12 18.64 -3.44 -4.77
N PRO A 13 19.07 -4.46 -5.53
CA PRO A 13 18.46 -5.79 -5.53
C PRO A 13 18.55 -6.50 -4.17
N ASP A 14 19.48 -6.11 -3.30
CA ASP A 14 19.61 -6.67 -1.94
C ASP A 14 18.68 -5.98 -0.93
N PHE A 15 18.02 -4.89 -1.32
CA PHE A 15 17.18 -4.07 -0.44
C PHE A 15 15.73 -3.92 -0.91
N CYS A 16 15.49 -3.95 -2.23
CA CYS A 16 14.17 -3.74 -2.80
C CYS A 16 13.38 -5.05 -2.98
N ASP A 17 12.08 -5.01 -2.67
CA ASP A 17 11.16 -6.07 -3.01
C ASP A 17 10.52 -5.78 -4.38
N THR A 18 10.65 -6.71 -5.31
CA THR A 18 10.13 -6.62 -6.70
C THR A 18 8.88 -7.47 -6.92
N THR A 19 8.37 -8.13 -5.88
CA THR A 19 7.17 -8.98 -5.91
C THR A 19 5.88 -8.20 -5.63
N LEU A 20 6.00 -6.91 -5.32
CA LEU A 20 4.88 -6.04 -4.97
C LEU A 20 3.98 -5.79 -6.18
N THR A 21 2.67 -5.78 -5.94
CA THR A 21 1.68 -5.35 -6.92
C THR A 21 0.73 -4.32 -6.33
N VAL A 22 0.40 -3.30 -7.10
CA VAL A 22 -0.62 -2.32 -6.73
C VAL A 22 -1.87 -2.54 -7.57
N THR A 23 -3.01 -2.68 -6.91
CA THR A 23 -4.33 -2.72 -7.52
C THR A 23 -5.02 -1.38 -7.33
N ARG A 24 -5.38 -0.75 -8.46
CA ARG A 24 -6.01 0.56 -8.55
C ARG A 24 -7.46 0.39 -8.96
N SER A 25 -8.37 1.11 -8.33
CA SER A 25 -9.79 1.09 -8.66
C SER A 25 -10.24 2.48 -9.09
N MET A 26 -10.60 2.63 -10.37
CA MET A 26 -11.17 3.86 -10.92
C MET A 26 -12.69 3.80 -10.86
N GLN A 27 -13.31 4.81 -10.27
CA GLN A 27 -14.76 4.92 -10.13
C GLN A 27 -15.33 5.78 -11.26
N THR A 28 -16.22 5.22 -12.06
CA THR A 28 -16.94 5.93 -13.12
C THR A 28 -18.43 5.92 -12.85
N VAL A 29 -19.14 6.99 -13.22
CA VAL A 29 -20.60 7.02 -13.12
C VAL A 29 -21.17 6.47 -14.41
N SER A 30 -21.86 5.33 -14.31
CA SER A 30 -22.56 4.73 -15.44
C SER A 30 -23.74 5.60 -15.91
N ARG A 31 -24.24 5.33 -17.12
CA ARG A 31 -25.42 6.02 -17.70
C ARG A 31 -26.69 5.94 -16.84
N LEU A 32 -26.74 4.96 -15.93
CA LEU A 32 -27.85 4.75 -14.99
C LEU A 32 -27.61 5.41 -13.62
N GLY A 33 -26.59 6.27 -13.50
CA GLY A 33 -26.25 6.98 -12.26
C GLY A 33 -25.60 6.11 -11.17
N ARG A 34 -25.16 4.88 -11.51
CA ARG A 34 -24.47 3.98 -10.58
C ARG A 34 -22.95 4.08 -10.72
N ALA A 35 -22.22 4.05 -9.61
CA ALA A 35 -20.78 3.92 -9.62
C ALA A 35 -20.35 2.54 -10.13
N VAL A 36 -19.41 2.51 -11.07
CA VAL A 36 -18.78 1.31 -11.63
C VAL A 36 -17.28 1.43 -11.41
N ALA A 37 -16.72 0.47 -10.70
CA ALA A 37 -15.30 0.36 -10.43
C ALA A 37 -14.62 -0.46 -11.53
N THR A 38 -13.58 0.09 -12.16
CA THR A 38 -12.66 -0.69 -13.01
C THR A 38 -11.35 -0.86 -12.28
N LYS A 39 -10.90 -2.11 -12.14
CA LYS A 39 -9.67 -2.45 -11.43
C LYS A 39 -8.53 -2.73 -12.41
N GLU A 40 -7.35 -2.23 -12.08
CA GLU A 40 -6.10 -2.47 -12.81
C GLU A 40 -5.01 -2.84 -11.81
N THR A 41 -4.26 -3.91 -12.09
CA THR A 41 -3.16 -4.37 -11.24
C THR A 41 -1.84 -4.22 -11.98
N VAL A 42 -0.87 -3.56 -11.35
CA VAL A 42 0.43 -3.24 -11.93
C VAL A 42 1.54 -3.67 -10.97
N PRO A 43 2.60 -4.35 -11.43
CA PRO A 43 3.76 -4.66 -10.59
C PRO A 43 4.57 -3.39 -10.32
N PHE A 44 5.16 -3.29 -9.13
CA PHE A 44 6.09 -2.23 -8.79
C PHE A 44 7.17 -2.75 -7.83
N ALA A 45 8.19 -1.94 -7.56
CA ALA A 45 9.24 -2.28 -6.61
C ALA A 45 9.30 -1.25 -5.48
N GLY A 46 9.70 -1.71 -4.29
CA GLY A 46 9.82 -0.85 -3.13
C GLY A 46 10.37 -1.57 -1.93
N VAL A 47 10.70 -0.80 -0.89
CA VAL A 47 11.19 -1.32 0.38
C VAL A 47 10.03 -1.38 1.35
N VAL A 48 9.77 -2.56 1.91
CA VAL A 48 8.69 -2.77 2.87
C VAL A 48 9.28 -2.94 4.27
N THR A 49 8.79 -2.13 5.21
CA THR A 49 9.10 -2.26 6.63
C THR A 49 7.81 -2.34 7.45
N VAL A 50 7.94 -2.73 8.72
CA VAL A 50 6.79 -2.82 9.62
C VAL A 50 6.48 -1.43 10.17
N ASP A 51 5.24 -0.98 10.01
CA ASP A 51 4.71 0.23 10.68
C ASP A 51 4.11 -0.15 12.03
N LYS A 52 3.20 -1.15 12.02
CA LYS A 52 2.64 -1.77 13.22
C LYS A 52 2.67 -3.28 13.06
N SER A 53 3.22 -3.94 14.07
CA SER A 53 3.25 -5.41 14.14
C SER A 53 1.85 -6.00 14.02
N LEU A 54 1.79 -7.27 13.61
CA LEU A 54 0.54 -8.02 13.61
C LEU A 54 0.05 -8.20 15.04
N GLU A 55 -1.05 -7.55 15.37
CA GLU A 55 -1.68 -7.60 16.68
C GLU A 55 -3.08 -8.18 16.56
N ASN A 56 -3.36 -9.21 17.35
CA ASN A 56 -4.73 -9.67 17.56
C ASN A 56 -5.38 -8.77 18.62
N ARG A 57 -6.28 -7.89 18.18
CA ARG A 57 -7.05 -7.03 19.07
C ARG A 57 -8.42 -7.63 19.33
N ARG A 58 -8.74 -7.82 20.61
CA ARG A 58 -10.07 -8.23 21.04
C ARG A 58 -10.95 -6.98 21.21
N LEU A 59 -11.98 -6.87 20.38
CA LEU A 59 -13.02 -5.85 20.45
C LEU A 59 -14.31 -6.50 20.99
N GLU A 60 -15.23 -5.67 21.50
CA GLU A 60 -16.55 -6.13 21.96
C GLU A 60 -17.33 -6.89 20.87
N ALA A 61 -17.08 -6.55 19.59
CA ALA A 61 -17.70 -7.18 18.44
C ALA A 61 -16.95 -8.42 17.89
N GLY A 62 -15.76 -8.74 18.40
CA GLY A 62 -14.94 -9.86 17.90
C GLY A 62 -13.43 -9.63 17.99
N SER A 63 -12.64 -10.64 17.62
CA SER A 63 -11.18 -10.54 17.47
C SER A 63 -10.85 -10.08 16.05
N VAL A 64 -9.95 -9.10 15.90
CA VAL A 64 -9.49 -8.60 14.60
C VAL A 64 -7.97 -8.62 14.58
N VAL A 65 -7.40 -9.19 13.52
CA VAL A 65 -5.96 -9.10 13.26
C VAL A 65 -5.69 -7.77 12.56
N HIS A 66 -4.98 -6.89 13.24
CA HIS A 66 -4.50 -5.64 12.65
C HIS A 66 -3.02 -5.75 12.36
N GLY A 67 -2.60 -5.15 11.26
CA GLY A 67 -1.19 -4.95 10.93
C GLY A 67 -1.07 -3.76 10.00
N ALA A 68 0.08 -3.09 10.04
CA ALA A 68 0.39 -2.04 9.10
C ALA A 68 1.82 -2.18 8.60
N ILE A 69 2.01 -1.93 7.32
CA ILE A 69 3.32 -1.87 6.68
C ILE A 69 3.58 -0.45 6.19
N LEU A 70 4.86 -0.11 6.14
CA LEU A 70 5.36 1.10 5.54
C LEU A 70 6.10 0.72 4.27
N ILE A 71 5.76 1.38 3.16
CA ILE A 71 6.34 1.12 1.86
C ILE A 71 7.05 2.39 1.39
N VAL A 72 8.34 2.29 1.13
CA VAL A 72 9.13 3.34 0.50
C VAL A 72 9.34 2.97 -0.97
N THR A 73 8.79 3.77 -1.88
CA THR A 73 8.83 3.48 -3.32
C THR A 73 8.83 4.75 -4.15
N THR A 74 9.32 4.67 -5.38
CA THR A 74 9.16 5.73 -6.39
C THR A 74 7.77 5.70 -7.04
N GLU A 75 7.06 4.58 -6.95
CA GLU A 75 5.68 4.43 -7.44
C GLU A 75 4.74 5.36 -6.67
N ARG A 76 3.89 6.10 -7.39
CA ARG A 76 3.02 7.12 -6.77
C ARG A 76 1.73 6.48 -6.25
N LEU A 77 1.86 5.82 -5.11
CA LEU A 77 0.74 5.27 -4.35
C LEU A 77 -0.19 6.39 -3.86
N THR A 78 -1.48 6.10 -3.76
CA THR A 78 -2.48 7.05 -3.26
C THR A 78 -3.42 6.44 -2.23
N GLN A 79 -3.76 7.22 -1.21
CA GLN A 79 -4.83 6.92 -0.24
C GLN A 79 -6.25 7.11 -0.82
N GLY A 80 -6.34 7.42 -2.11
CA GLY A 80 -7.58 7.71 -2.82
C GLY A 80 -7.79 9.21 -3.04
N GLN A 81 -8.55 9.52 -4.09
CA GLN A 81 -8.91 10.88 -4.50
C GLN A 81 -10.29 10.88 -5.17
N THR A 82 -10.83 12.04 -5.50
CA THR A 82 -12.11 12.10 -6.25
C THR A 82 -12.01 11.29 -7.54
N GLY A 83 -12.85 10.26 -7.67
CA GLY A 83 -12.91 9.37 -8.83
C GLY A 83 -11.93 8.17 -8.81
N ARG A 84 -11.12 8.02 -7.76
CA ARG A 84 -10.19 6.88 -7.61
C ARG A 84 -10.13 6.43 -6.15
N ASP A 85 -10.34 5.15 -5.91
CA ASP A 85 -10.24 4.60 -4.56
C ASP A 85 -8.79 4.56 -4.08
N ALA A 86 -8.61 4.32 -2.78
CA ALA A 86 -7.30 4.00 -2.23
C ALA A 86 -6.67 2.81 -2.95
N ASP A 87 -5.37 2.91 -3.20
CA ASP A 87 -4.60 1.82 -3.78
C ASP A 87 -4.54 0.63 -2.79
N ILE A 88 -4.61 -0.58 -3.34
CA ILE A 88 -4.42 -1.83 -2.58
C ILE A 88 -3.09 -2.42 -3.01
N VAL A 89 -2.16 -2.56 -2.06
CA VAL A 89 -0.86 -3.19 -2.29
C VAL A 89 -0.91 -4.63 -1.82
N THR A 90 -0.52 -5.57 -2.67
CA THR A 90 -0.34 -6.97 -2.28
C THR A 90 1.12 -7.22 -1.96
N TYR A 91 1.38 -7.73 -0.75
CA TYR A 91 2.70 -8.08 -0.24
C TYR A 91 2.64 -9.42 0.51
N GLN A 92 3.52 -10.35 0.16
CA GLN A 92 3.56 -11.71 0.73
C GLN A 92 2.18 -12.41 0.76
N GLY A 93 1.38 -12.23 -0.30
CA GLY A 93 0.05 -12.82 -0.44
C GLY A 93 -1.04 -12.19 0.44
N ARG A 94 -0.78 -11.02 1.05
CA ARG A 94 -1.76 -10.25 1.81
C ARG A 94 -1.99 -8.89 1.16
N ASP A 95 -3.23 -8.43 1.23
CA ASP A 95 -3.62 -7.13 0.69
C ASP A 95 -3.54 -6.07 1.79
N TYR A 96 -2.98 -4.92 1.46
CA TYR A 96 -2.86 -3.77 2.35
C TYR A 96 -3.44 -2.55 1.64
N ARG A 97 -4.38 -1.86 2.29
CA ARG A 97 -4.95 -0.61 1.79
C ARG A 97 -4.05 0.56 2.16
N VAL A 98 -3.67 1.37 1.19
CA VAL A 98 -2.96 2.63 1.44
C VAL A 98 -3.85 3.57 2.24
N SER A 99 -3.42 3.96 3.43
CA SER A 99 -4.17 4.85 4.34
C SER A 99 -3.60 6.26 4.38
N PHE A 100 -2.27 6.39 4.25
CA PHE A 100 -1.57 7.67 4.28
C PHE A 100 -0.33 7.64 3.39
N VAL A 101 0.01 8.78 2.76
CA VAL A 101 1.17 8.89 1.87
C VAL A 101 1.91 10.20 2.11
N ASP A 102 3.19 10.12 2.47
CA ASP A 102 4.10 11.25 2.60
C ASP A 102 4.99 11.37 1.35
N PRO A 103 4.92 12.49 0.61
CA PRO A 103 5.79 12.72 -0.55
C PRO A 103 7.15 13.29 -0.13
N TYR A 104 8.23 12.66 -0.59
CA TYR A 104 9.60 13.12 -0.40
C TYR A 104 10.21 13.54 -1.73
N THR A 105 10.06 14.82 -2.09
CA THR A 105 10.49 15.37 -3.39
C THR A 105 11.90 15.97 -3.38
N ALA A 106 12.56 16.04 -2.22
CA ALA A 106 13.85 16.69 -2.07
C ALA A 106 15.07 15.82 -2.47
N TYR A 107 14.85 14.53 -2.76
CA TYR A 107 15.90 13.54 -3.02
C TYR A 107 15.75 12.96 -4.43
N GLY A 108 16.63 13.34 -5.36
CA GLY A 108 16.62 12.83 -6.74
C GLY A 108 15.26 13.00 -7.45
N ALA A 109 14.76 11.92 -8.06
CA ALA A 109 13.44 11.87 -8.69
C ALA A 109 12.25 11.92 -7.68
N GLY A 110 12.56 11.84 -6.39
CA GLY A 110 11.63 11.83 -5.28
C GLY A 110 10.93 10.48 -5.11
N PHE A 111 10.60 10.13 -3.87
CA PHE A 111 9.91 8.91 -3.51
C PHE A 111 8.67 9.23 -2.66
N VAL A 112 7.88 8.21 -2.35
CA VAL A 112 6.79 8.29 -1.39
C VAL A 112 7.02 7.29 -0.26
N GLN A 113 6.56 7.66 0.92
CA GLN A 113 6.42 6.76 2.05
C GLN A 113 4.92 6.53 2.27
N ALA A 114 4.46 5.32 1.97
CA ALA A 114 3.06 4.94 2.08
C ALA A 114 2.84 4.08 3.32
N HIS A 115 1.90 4.49 4.16
CA HIS A 115 1.38 3.69 5.26
C HIS A 115 0.20 2.87 4.74
N CYS A 116 0.28 1.55 4.94
CA CYS A 116 -0.72 0.62 4.41
C CYS A 116 -1.26 -0.27 5.53
N GLU A 117 -2.58 -0.37 5.63
CA GLU A 117 -3.27 -1.17 6.65
C GLU A 117 -3.75 -2.50 6.06
N LEU A 118 -3.56 -3.59 6.80
CA LEU A 118 -3.94 -4.94 6.37
C LEU A 118 -5.43 -5.07 6.06
N LEU A 119 -5.75 -5.75 4.95
CA LEU A 119 -7.07 -6.23 4.54
C LEU A 119 -7.11 -7.77 4.55
N PRO A 120 -8.26 -8.39 4.86
CA PRO A 120 -9.48 -7.76 5.36
C PRO A 120 -9.35 -7.40 6.84
N PHE A 121 -10.27 -6.59 7.37
CA PHE A 121 -10.57 -6.56 8.82
C PHE A 121 -11.27 -7.86 9.26
N ASP A 122 -10.81 -9.00 8.74
CA ASP A 122 -11.47 -10.27 8.94
C ASP A 122 -11.24 -10.75 10.36
N GLY A 123 -12.19 -11.52 10.89
CA GLY A 123 -12.28 -11.95 12.29
C GLY A 123 -11.19 -12.90 12.78
N GLY A 124 -10.00 -12.85 12.16
CA GLY A 124 -8.82 -13.63 12.51
C GLY A 124 -8.98 -15.10 12.14
N THR A 125 -8.47 -15.49 10.97
CA THR A 125 -7.81 -16.81 10.90
C THR A 125 -6.32 -16.53 10.93
N PRO A 126 -5.64 -16.70 12.08
CA PRO A 126 -4.20 -16.58 12.14
C PRO A 126 -3.62 -17.68 11.25
N VAL A 127 -2.97 -17.29 10.16
CA VAL A 127 -2.08 -18.21 9.43
C VAL A 127 -0.71 -18.02 10.06
N GLU A 128 -0.39 -18.89 11.02
CA GLU A 128 0.98 -19.09 11.50
C GLU A 128 1.77 -19.76 10.37
N GLN A 129 2.91 -19.17 9.99
CA GLN A 129 3.95 -19.83 9.21
C GLN A 129 4.96 -20.47 10.16
#